data_AF-A0A1Q8KZS7-F1
#
_entry.id   AF-A0A1Q8KZS7-F1
#
_cell.length_a   1.000
_cell.length_b   1.000
_cell.length_c   1.000
_cell.angle_alpha   90.00
_cell.angle_beta   90.00
_cell.angle_gamma   90.00
#
_symmetry.space_group_name_H-M   'P 1'
#
loop_
_entity.id
_entity.type
_entity.pdbx_description
1 polymer ?
#
loop_
_entity_poly.entity_id
_entity_poly.type
_entity_poly.pdbx_seq_one_letter_code
_entity_poly.pdbx_strand_id
1 'polypeptide(L)'
;MRAVRRALETGRLGFADLVLVSVPDLATLRSRKVGDRTRSRRSFELHARLREPLREWYRAVDGLEPGRVWWELPGSGVPMGIEPRRNRSDPALLDALVDSLPAIATA
;
A
#
# COMPACT_ATOMS: atom_id res chain seq x y z
N MET A 1 12.37 -0.45 -13.01
CA MET A 1 12.11 -1.75 -12.34
C MET A 1 13.32 -2.66 -12.15
N ARG A 2 14.37 -2.62 -12.98
CA ARG A 2 15.52 -3.57 -12.90
C ARG A 2 16.16 -3.73 -11.51
N ALA A 3 16.36 -2.64 -10.78
CA ALA A 3 16.97 -2.68 -9.44
C ALA A 3 16.07 -3.38 -8.40
N VAL A 4 14.75 -3.13 -8.46
CA VAL A 4 13.75 -3.76 -7.57
C VAL A 4 13.69 -5.26 -7.87
N ARG A 5 13.63 -5.61 -9.16
CA ARG A 5 13.63 -7.01 -9.61
C ARG A 5 14.83 -7.78 -9.08
N ARG A 6 16.05 -7.24 -9.25
CA ARG A 6 17.29 -7.83 -8.72
C ARG A 6 17.27 -7.98 -7.20
N ALA A 7 16.67 -7.04 -6.48
CA ALA A 7 16.58 -7.10 -5.03
C ALA A 7 15.61 -8.20 -4.55
N LEU A 8 14.54 -8.47 -5.30
CA LEU A 8 13.66 -9.63 -5.08
C LEU A 8 14.37 -10.94 -5.41
N GLU A 9 15.04 -11.03 -6.57
CA GLU A 9 15.83 -12.21 -6.98
C GLU A 9 16.89 -12.60 -5.93
N THR A 10 17.48 -11.60 -5.25
CA THR A 10 18.49 -11.81 -4.21
C THR A 10 17.92 -11.88 -2.80
N GLY A 11 16.59 -11.90 -2.63
CA GLY A 11 15.90 -12.00 -1.34
C GLY A 11 16.04 -10.77 -0.43
N ARG A 12 16.59 -9.66 -0.93
CA ARG A 12 16.78 -8.41 -0.19
C ARG A 12 15.49 -7.59 -0.06
N LEU A 13 14.55 -7.80 -0.99
CA LEU A 13 13.19 -7.30 -0.89
C LEU A 13 12.21 -8.47 -0.85
N GLY A 14 11.01 -8.18 -0.35
CA GLY A 14 9.86 -9.08 -0.44
C GLY A 14 8.56 -8.33 -0.16
N PHE A 15 7.47 -8.91 -0.60
CA PHE A 15 6.12 -8.47 -0.26
C PHE A 15 5.83 -8.69 1.23
N ALA A 16 5.07 -7.79 1.83
CA ALA A 16 4.66 -7.90 3.23
C ALA A 16 3.69 -9.07 3.43
N ASP A 17 3.83 -9.77 4.56
CA ASP A 17 2.98 -10.92 4.90
C ASP A 17 1.52 -10.51 5.18
N LEU A 18 1.33 -9.27 5.65
CA LEU A 18 0.04 -8.60 5.82
C LEU A 18 0.22 -7.09 5.62
N VAL A 19 -0.77 -6.44 5.01
CA VAL A 19 -0.88 -4.98 4.93
C VAL A 19 -2.18 -4.54 5.59
N LEU A 20 -2.08 -3.63 6.56
CA LEU A 20 -3.23 -2.95 7.15
C LEU A 20 -3.38 -1.57 6.51
N VAL A 21 -4.51 -1.30 5.89
CA VAL A 21 -4.73 -0.10 5.07
C VAL A 21 -5.85 0.73 5.67
N SER A 22 -5.54 1.99 5.98
CA SER A 22 -6.54 3.02 6.25
C SER A 22 -6.31 4.20 5.33
N VAL A 23 -7.25 4.44 4.41
CA VAL A 23 -7.28 5.62 3.54
C VAL A 23 -8.57 6.39 3.78
N PRO A 24 -8.63 7.25 4.82
CA PRO A 24 -9.83 8.02 5.14
C PRO A 24 -10.25 8.95 3.99
N ASP A 25 -11.51 9.39 3.98
CA ASP A 25 -11.98 10.41 3.03
C ASP A 25 -11.24 11.76 3.19
N LEU A 26 -11.37 12.61 2.16
CA LEU A 26 -10.66 13.89 2.13
C LEU A 26 -11.12 14.85 3.24
N ALA A 27 -12.39 14.82 3.64
CA ALA A 27 -12.92 15.67 4.69
C ALA A 27 -12.32 15.28 6.05
N THR A 28 -12.28 13.99 6.36
CA THR A 28 -11.62 13.42 7.53
C THR A 28 -10.14 13.79 7.57
N LEU A 29 -9.43 13.68 6.46
CA LEU A 29 -8.01 14.05 6.39
C LEU A 29 -7.77 15.55 6.59
N ARG A 30 -8.63 16.41 6.03
CA ARG A 30 -8.58 17.87 6.23
C ARG A 30 -8.85 18.25 7.68
N SER A 31 -9.86 17.64 8.30
CA SER A 31 -10.17 17.81 9.72
C SER A 31 -8.96 17.44 10.59
N ARG A 32 -8.34 16.28 10.33
CA ARG A 32 -7.11 15.86 11.03
C ARG A 32 -5.94 16.81 10.81
N LYS A 33 -5.78 17.40 9.62
CA LYS A 33 -4.76 18.42 9.36
C LYS A 33 -4.99 19.68 10.21
N VAL A 34 -6.23 20.17 10.28
CA VAL A 34 -6.57 21.39 11.06
C VAL A 34 -6.36 21.14 12.55
N GLY A 35 -6.68 19.94 13.04
CA GLY A 35 -6.48 19.57 14.45
C GLY A 35 -5.03 19.35 14.87
N ASP A 36 -4.12 19.05 13.93
CA ASP A 36 -2.71 18.80 14.24
C ASP A 36 -1.92 20.11 14.37
N ARG A 37 -1.75 20.57 15.61
CA ARG A 37 -0.98 21.76 15.96
C ARG A 37 0.53 21.54 16.04
N THR A 38 0.99 20.29 15.93
CA THR A 38 2.39 19.92 16.15
C THR A 38 3.22 19.94 14.87
N ARG A 39 2.56 19.92 13.69
CA ARG A 39 3.24 19.77 12.39
C ARG A 39 2.64 20.68 11.32
N SER A 40 3.51 21.40 10.59
CA SER A 40 3.13 22.12 9.37
C SER A 40 2.99 21.14 8.19
N ARG A 41 1.85 21.17 7.49
CA ARG A 41 1.56 20.30 6.33
C ARG A 41 1.25 21.13 5.07
N ARG A 42 2.27 21.83 4.56
CA ARG A 42 2.16 22.77 3.43
C ARG A 42 1.74 22.07 2.13
N SER A 43 2.24 20.87 1.86
CA SER A 43 1.91 20.08 0.66
C SER A 43 0.74 19.11 0.83
N PHE A 44 -0.15 19.35 1.80
CA PHE A 44 -1.23 18.41 2.13
C PHE A 44 -2.13 18.06 0.93
N GLU A 45 -2.60 19.07 0.20
CA GLU A 45 -3.54 18.83 -0.91
C GLU A 45 -2.88 18.02 -2.03
N LEU A 46 -1.57 18.21 -2.25
CA LEU A 46 -0.80 17.39 -3.18
C LEU A 46 -0.77 15.93 -2.73
N HIS A 47 -0.39 15.65 -1.48
CA HIS A 47 -0.34 14.27 -0.97
C HIS A 47 -1.72 13.62 -0.86
N ALA A 48 -2.76 14.40 -0.59
CA ALA A 48 -4.13 13.90 -0.52
C ALA A 48 -4.64 13.38 -1.89
N ARG A 49 -4.04 13.80 -3.01
CA ARG A 49 -4.35 13.24 -4.34
C ARG A 49 -3.89 11.79 -4.48
N LEU A 50 -2.90 11.35 -3.71
CA LEU A 50 -2.40 9.97 -3.74
C LEU A 50 -3.35 8.96 -3.08
N ARG A 51 -4.45 9.41 -2.47
CA ARG A 51 -5.40 8.52 -1.77
C ARG A 51 -5.95 7.43 -2.68
N GLU A 52 -6.47 7.79 -3.86
CA GLU A 52 -7.06 6.78 -4.75
C GLU A 52 -5.99 5.89 -5.39
N PRO A 53 -4.85 6.41 -5.90
CA PRO A 53 -3.74 5.56 -6.33
C PRO A 53 -3.24 4.58 -5.26
N LEU A 54 -3.20 4.98 -3.98
CA LEU A 54 -2.86 4.06 -2.89
C LEU A 54 -3.93 2.97 -2.68
N ARG A 55 -5.22 3.29 -2.86
CA ARG A 55 -6.28 2.29 -2.81
C ARG A 55 -6.18 1.32 -3.98
N GLU A 56 -5.93 1.81 -5.18
CA GLU A 56 -5.71 0.97 -6.37
C GLU A 56 -4.52 0.04 -6.19
N TRP A 57 -3.39 0.58 -5.71
CA TRP A 57 -2.21 -0.21 -5.40
C TRP A 57 -2.51 -1.34 -4.42
N TYR A 58 -3.16 -1.06 -3.29
CA TYR A 58 -3.44 -2.11 -2.31
C TYR A 58 -4.56 -3.06 -2.73
N ARG A 59 -5.51 -2.64 -3.57
CA ARG A 59 -6.45 -3.55 -4.22
C ARG A 59 -5.73 -4.53 -5.14
N ALA A 60 -4.76 -4.05 -5.92
CA ALA A 60 -3.94 -4.88 -6.78
C ALA A 60 -3.09 -5.88 -5.97
N VAL A 61 -2.48 -5.43 -4.87
CA VAL A 61 -1.75 -6.33 -3.94
C VAL A 61 -2.65 -7.43 -3.36
N ASP A 62 -3.89 -7.10 -2.99
CA ASP A 62 -4.86 -8.08 -2.48
C ASP A 62 -5.34 -9.04 -3.58
N GLY A 63 -5.45 -8.56 -4.81
CA GLY A 63 -5.83 -9.36 -5.97
C GLY A 63 -4.82 -10.47 -6.31
N LEU A 64 -3.54 -10.29 -5.99
CA LEU A 64 -2.50 -11.30 -6.20
C LEU A 64 -2.61 -12.47 -5.21
N GLU A 65 -3.03 -12.19 -3.98
CA GLU A 65 -3.21 -13.19 -2.94
C GLU A 65 -4.27 -12.66 -1.94
N PRO A 66 -5.54 -13.06 -2.09
CA PRO A 66 -6.63 -12.53 -1.28
C PRO A 66 -6.43 -12.73 0.21
N GLY A 67 -6.77 -11.71 1.01
CA GLY A 67 -6.68 -11.74 2.46
C GLY A 67 -5.35 -11.24 3.02
N ARG A 68 -4.44 -10.80 2.14
CA ARG A 68 -3.17 -10.16 2.52
C ARG A 68 -3.30 -8.66 2.74
N VAL A 69 -4.43 -8.06 2.36
CA VAL A 69 -4.72 -6.64 2.62
C VAL A 69 -6.01 -6.52 3.42
N TRP A 70 -5.92 -5.88 4.58
CA TRP A 70 -7.09 -5.57 5.40
C TRP A 70 -7.38 -4.08 5.32
N TRP A 71 -8.62 -3.74 4.99
CA TRP A 71 -9.06 -2.35 4.77
C TRP A 71 -9.50 -1.63 6.04
N GLU A 72 -9.00 -2.10 7.18
CA GLU A 72 -9.28 -1.56 8.50
C GLU A 72 -8.07 -1.73 9.41
N LEU A 73 -8.03 -0.91 10.46
CA LEU A 73 -7.04 -1.03 11.54
C LEU A 73 -7.77 -1.61 12.75
N PRO A 74 -7.50 -2.88 13.13
CA PRO A 74 -8.18 -3.50 14.26
C PRO A 74 -7.90 -2.73 15.55
N GLY A 75 -8.95 -2.45 16.33
CA GLY A 75 -8.82 -1.81 17.65
C GLY A 75 -8.02 -2.66 18.64
N SER A 76 -7.93 -3.97 18.41
CA SER A 76 -7.13 -4.92 19.17
C SER A 76 -5.62 -4.90 18.85
N GLY A 77 -5.18 -4.09 17.86
CA GLY A 77 -3.79 -4.01 17.44
C GLY A 77 -3.45 -4.82 16.19
N VAL A 78 -2.15 -5.10 15.98
CA VAL A 78 -1.67 -5.83 14.81
C VAL A 78 -2.05 -7.32 14.93
N PRO A 79 -2.66 -7.93 13.90
CA PRO A 79 -2.98 -9.35 13.90
C PRO A 79 -1.74 -10.24 14.09
N MET A 80 -1.89 -11.29 14.89
CA MET A 80 -0.85 -12.28 15.16
C MET A 80 -1.13 -13.59 14.41
N GLY A 81 -0.10 -14.42 14.23
CA GLY A 81 -0.24 -15.72 13.54
C GLY A 81 -0.40 -15.61 12.03
N ILE A 82 0.08 -14.51 11.43
CA ILE A 82 0.11 -14.36 9.98
C ILE A 82 1.21 -15.26 9.42
N GLU A 83 0.79 -16.24 8.62
CA GLU A 83 1.71 -17.11 7.90
C GLU A 83 2.51 -16.29 6.87
N PRO A 84 3.84 -16.45 6.80
CA PRO A 84 4.65 -15.78 5.80
C PRO A 84 4.21 -16.12 4.37
N ARG A 85 4.34 -15.15 3.46
CA ARG A 85 4.14 -15.41 2.03
C ARG A 85 5.27 -16.33 1.53
N ARG A 86 4.89 -17.48 0.93
CA ARG A 86 5.88 -18.46 0.42
C ARG A 86 6.72 -17.90 -0.73
N ASN A 87 6.11 -17.10 -1.59
CA ASN A 87 6.71 -16.49 -2.78
C ASN A 87 7.02 -15.00 -2.56
N ARG A 88 7.25 -14.55 -1.30
CA ARG A 88 7.38 -13.13 -0.98
C ARG A 88 8.44 -12.39 -1.78
N SER A 89 9.52 -13.06 -2.17
CA SER A 89 10.64 -12.49 -2.92
C SER A 89 10.63 -12.90 -4.40
N ASP A 90 9.55 -13.51 -4.89
CA ASP A 90 9.44 -13.92 -6.29
C ASP A 90 9.28 -12.69 -7.19
N PRO A 91 10.22 -12.44 -8.13
CA PRO A 91 10.11 -11.35 -9.09
C PRO A 91 8.87 -11.44 -9.98
N ALA A 92 8.34 -12.64 -10.24
CA ALA A 92 7.13 -12.80 -11.04
C ALA A 92 5.90 -12.17 -10.34
N LEU A 93 5.89 -12.10 -9.00
CA LEU A 93 4.84 -11.43 -8.24
C LEU A 93 4.90 -9.91 -8.43
N LEU A 94 6.11 -9.34 -8.62
CA LEU A 94 6.27 -7.93 -8.97
C LEU A 94 5.75 -7.64 -10.38
N ASP A 95 6.09 -8.50 -11.34
CA ASP A 95 5.66 -8.34 -12.73
C ASP A 95 4.12 -8.42 -12.80
N ALA A 96 3.52 -9.42 -12.16
CA ALA A 96 2.05 -9.55 -12.05
C ALA A 96 1.39 -8.35 -11.34
N LEU A 97 2.01 -7.80 -10.30
CA LEU A 97 1.50 -6.58 -9.66
C LEU A 97 1.46 -5.43 -10.66
N VAL A 98 2.58 -5.15 -11.33
CA VAL A 98 2.70 -4.02 -12.25
C VAL A 98 1.70 -4.15 -13.40
N ASP A 99 1.53 -5.36 -13.94
CA ASP A 99 0.58 -5.64 -15.04
C ASP A 99 -0.89 -5.46 -14.61
N SER A 100 -1.19 -5.61 -13.33
CA SER A 100 -2.55 -5.43 -12.78
C SER A 100 -2.92 -3.99 -12.43
N LEU A 101 -1.94 -3.07 -12.41
CA LEU A 101 -2.20 -1.67 -12.05
C LEU A 101 -2.95 -0.95 -13.18
N PRO A 102 -3.83 0.01 -12.82
CA PRO A 102 -4.49 0.82 -13.83
C PRO A 102 -3.47 1.61 -14.64
N ALA A 103 -3.73 1.77 -15.95
CA ALA A 103 -2.93 2.65 -16.78
C ALA A 103 -2.94 4.06 -16.19
N ILE A 104 -1.79 4.72 -16.21
CA ILE A 104 -1.71 6.13 -15.81
C ILE A 104 -2.52 6.92 -16.83
N ALA A 105 -3.70 7.39 -16.42
CA ALA A 105 -4.43 8.38 -17.21
C ALA A 105 -3.53 9.60 -17.34
N THR A 106 -3.05 9.86 -18.55
CA THR A 106 -2.32 11.07 -18.87
C THR A 106 -3.36 12.19 -18.87
N ALA A 107 -3.37 12.99 -17.80
CA ALA A 107 -4.19 14.19 -17.69
C ALA A 107 -3.57 15.35 -18.49
#